data_AF-A0A7C4D439-F1
#
_entry.id   AF-A0A7C4D439-F1
#
_cell.length_a   1.000
_cell.length_b   1.000
_cell.length_c   1.000
_cell.angle_alpha   90.00
_cell.angle_beta   90.00
_cell.angle_gamma   90.00
#
_symmetry.space_group_name_H-M   'P 1'
#
loop_
_entity.id
_entity.type
_entity.pdbx_description
1 polymer ?
#
loop_
_entity_poly.entity_id
_entity_poly.type
_entity_poly.pdbx_seq_one_letter_code
_entity_poly.pdbx_strand_id
1 'polypeptide(L)'
;MIKIVESSGIEVAAKEVDVVTTGTFGAMCSSGVFLNFGHSDPPIKMTKCWLNDVPVYKGLAAVDGYLGATAMSETKGFEYGGGHVIEDLVSGKEVVLRAESYGTDCYPRRHIETVITIDDLNQAILVNPRNCYQRYDAATNSSDRILYTYMGTLLPNYGNVTFSGAGQLNPLCKDPNYETIGFGTRIFLGGGIGYVIGEGTQHNPESGFGTLMVKGDLKQMNSRYLRGASFYRYGTTLYVGIGIPIPIINMMVAKTVALKDEDIFVNIRDYASPTRPDLRPIVKRVSYAELRSGKVYIGDREIPSSPLSSYKMAREIAETLKKWILEGTFLLTKPIEPLPRVRVFKPLEVRRRELRVGDIMSRNVITAKPDDDVRDVATKLINKGVDHLPIIDDEGKLVGIVTSWDLAKAIAYDKRRINEIMTRRVIAAFENESIDVVARRMAQHNISGVPVVDKLNHVIGILTTDDISKKIVGGRSL
;
A
#
# COMPACT_ATOMS: atom_id res chain seq x y z
N MET A 1 22.53 -18.56 -16.32
CA MET A 1 21.81 -19.64 -15.62
C MET A 1 20.67 -20.23 -16.44
N ILE A 2 19.48 -19.61 -16.53
CA ILE A 2 18.29 -20.20 -17.20
C ILE A 2 18.62 -20.81 -18.57
N LYS A 3 19.21 -20.02 -19.48
CA LYS A 3 19.59 -20.48 -20.82
C LYS A 3 20.59 -21.64 -20.83
N ILE A 4 21.52 -21.66 -19.86
CA ILE A 4 22.55 -22.71 -19.75
C ILE A 4 21.91 -24.01 -19.24
N VAL A 5 20.96 -23.90 -18.30
CA VAL A 5 20.19 -25.05 -17.83
C VAL A 5 19.36 -25.65 -18.95
N GLU A 6 18.73 -24.81 -19.79
CA GLU A 6 17.96 -25.25 -20.96
C GLU A 6 18.84 -25.96 -22.01
N SER A 7 20.07 -25.49 -22.23
CA SER A 7 20.96 -26.06 -23.25
C SER A 7 21.75 -27.27 -22.77
N SER A 8 22.15 -27.29 -21.50
CA SER A 8 23.25 -28.14 -21.01
C SER A 8 22.93 -28.86 -19.69
N GLY A 9 21.76 -28.62 -19.10
CA GLY A 9 21.35 -29.22 -17.83
C GLY A 9 21.87 -28.46 -16.60
N ILE A 10 21.30 -28.81 -15.44
CA ILE A 10 21.55 -28.08 -14.19
C ILE A 10 22.94 -28.37 -13.61
N GLU A 11 23.43 -29.60 -13.74
CA GLU A 11 24.74 -30.00 -13.21
C GLU A 11 25.89 -29.28 -13.94
N VAL A 12 25.75 -29.07 -15.26
CA VAL A 12 26.73 -28.32 -16.06
C VAL A 12 26.66 -26.84 -15.70
N ALA A 13 25.46 -26.26 -15.69
CA ALA A 13 25.27 -24.85 -15.36
C ALA A 13 25.82 -24.49 -13.96
N ALA A 14 25.65 -25.37 -12.97
CA ALA A 14 26.17 -25.18 -11.62
C ALA A 14 27.71 -25.23 -11.52
N LYS A 15 28.39 -25.86 -12.48
CA LYS A 15 29.87 -25.89 -12.55
C LYS A 15 30.46 -24.69 -13.29
N GLU A 16 29.71 -24.12 -14.24
CA GLU A 16 30.18 -23.03 -15.10
C GLU A 16 29.82 -21.63 -14.58
N VAL A 17 28.82 -21.51 -13.72
CA VAL A 17 28.33 -20.22 -13.21
C VAL A 17 28.64 -20.08 -11.74
N ASP A 18 29.53 -19.15 -11.40
CA ASP A 18 29.86 -18.85 -10.00
C ASP A 18 28.80 -18.00 -9.30
N VAL A 19 28.21 -17.04 -10.03
CA VAL A 19 27.30 -16.03 -9.49
C VAL A 19 26.19 -15.69 -10.48
N VAL A 20 24.96 -15.56 -9.99
CA VAL A 20 23.84 -14.97 -10.72
C VAL A 20 23.48 -13.62 -10.11
N THR A 21 23.56 -12.55 -10.89
CA THR A 21 23.09 -11.23 -10.45
C THR A 21 21.59 -11.10 -10.67
N THR A 22 20.93 -10.53 -9.66
CA THR A 22 19.48 -10.31 -9.65
C THR A 22 19.18 -8.82 -9.49
N GLY A 23 17.94 -8.42 -9.74
CA GLY A 23 17.56 -7.02 -9.73
C GLY A 23 16.06 -6.81 -9.56
N THR A 24 15.69 -5.75 -8.86
CA THR A 24 14.31 -5.27 -8.76
C THR A 24 14.27 -3.75 -8.76
N PHE A 25 13.21 -3.19 -9.32
CA PHE A 25 12.95 -1.75 -9.32
C PHE A 25 11.44 -1.53 -9.28
N GLY A 26 10.92 -1.17 -8.12
CA GLY A 26 9.49 -0.97 -7.90
C GLY A 26 9.24 0.01 -6.77
N ALA A 27 7.99 0.42 -6.61
CA ALA A 27 7.56 1.29 -5.52
C ALA A 27 7.75 0.60 -4.17
N MET A 28 8.51 1.24 -3.27
CA MET A 28 8.83 0.75 -1.94
C MET A 28 8.40 1.81 -0.92
N CYS A 29 7.11 1.80 -0.56
CA CYS A 29 6.56 2.77 0.39
C CYS A 29 7.24 2.73 1.78
N SER A 30 7.80 1.58 2.15
CA SER A 30 8.58 1.38 3.37
C SER A 30 10.04 1.83 3.19
N SER A 31 10.25 3.02 2.61
CA SER A 31 11.58 3.63 2.44
C SER A 31 11.68 4.95 3.19
N GLY A 32 12.88 5.32 3.58
CA GLY A 32 13.15 6.62 4.20
C GLY A 32 14.61 6.83 4.51
N VAL A 33 14.95 8.06 4.90
CA VAL A 33 16.32 8.51 5.11
C VAL A 33 16.49 9.11 6.50
N PHE A 34 17.54 8.69 7.20
CA PHE A 34 18.05 9.43 8.35
C PHE A 34 18.96 10.54 7.86
N LEU A 35 18.75 11.74 8.37
CA LEU A 35 19.47 12.95 7.98
C LEU A 35 20.05 13.59 9.24
N ASN A 36 21.31 14.00 9.16
CA ASN A 36 21.93 14.90 10.13
C ASN A 36 22.25 16.23 9.46
N PHE A 37 21.58 17.29 9.90
CA PHE A 37 21.67 18.62 9.28
C PHE A 37 22.87 19.44 9.77
N GLY A 38 23.59 18.99 10.81
CA GLY A 38 24.55 19.81 11.52
C GLY A 38 23.90 20.93 12.34
N HIS A 39 24.67 21.49 13.29
CA HIS A 39 24.22 22.65 14.05
C HIS A 39 24.44 23.93 13.26
N SER A 40 23.44 24.80 13.29
CA SER A 40 23.61 26.20 12.92
C SER A 40 24.33 27.00 14.00
N ASP A 41 24.73 28.23 13.69
CA ASP A 41 25.21 29.19 14.68
C ASP A 41 24.28 30.41 14.77
N PRO A 42 23.65 30.70 15.92
CA PRO A 42 23.63 29.88 17.13
C PRO A 42 22.92 28.52 16.95
N PRO A 43 23.20 27.53 17.83
CA PRO A 43 22.70 26.17 17.67
C PRO A 43 21.18 26.07 17.89
N ILE A 44 20.57 25.13 17.18
CA ILE A 44 19.13 24.84 17.21
C ILE A 44 18.86 23.39 17.59
N LYS A 45 17.82 23.18 18.41
CA LYS A 45 17.19 21.88 18.64
C LYS A 45 15.89 21.82 17.85
N MET A 46 15.94 21.27 16.66
CA MET A 46 14.82 21.20 15.73
C MET A 46 13.75 20.26 16.28
N THR A 47 12.65 20.81 16.78
CA THR A 47 11.51 20.03 17.28
C THR A 47 10.49 19.70 16.20
N LYS A 48 10.35 20.58 15.22
CA LYS A 48 9.65 20.33 13.96
C LYS A 48 10.57 20.73 12.83
N CYS A 49 10.49 20.02 11.73
CA CYS A 49 11.38 20.18 10.59
C CYS A 49 10.65 19.79 9.32
N TRP A 50 10.92 20.50 8.24
CA TRP A 50 10.38 20.24 6.91
C TRP A 50 11.47 20.40 5.86
N LEU A 51 11.35 19.61 4.81
CA LEU A 51 12.15 19.71 3.59
C LEU A 51 11.20 19.92 2.41
N ASN A 52 11.23 21.09 1.77
CA ASN A 52 10.24 21.48 0.74
C ASN A 52 8.78 21.25 1.21
N ASP A 53 8.46 21.71 2.42
CA ASP A 53 7.18 21.51 3.11
C ASP A 53 6.77 20.05 3.37
N VAL A 54 7.69 19.09 3.20
CA VAL A 54 7.48 17.70 3.59
C VAL A 54 7.95 17.53 5.03
N PRO A 55 7.08 17.08 5.96
CA PRO A 55 7.45 16.93 7.35
C PRO A 55 8.52 15.84 7.52
N VAL A 56 9.57 16.20 8.24
CA VAL A 56 10.64 15.29 8.70
C VAL A 56 10.33 14.90 10.13
N TYR A 57 10.32 13.60 10.42
CA TYR A 57 10.11 13.12 11.79
C TYR A 57 11.29 13.52 12.68
N LYS A 58 10.98 14.12 13.84
CA LYS A 58 11.94 14.59 14.85
C LYS A 58 11.77 13.81 16.15
N GLY A 59 12.43 14.25 17.22
CA GLY A 59 12.56 13.47 18.46
C GLY A 59 13.81 12.59 18.49
N LEU A 60 14.66 12.70 17.47
CA LEU A 60 15.99 12.10 17.40
C LEU A 60 17.00 13.25 17.59
N ALA A 61 17.54 13.39 18.80
CA ALA A 61 18.52 14.43 19.16
C ALA A 61 18.12 15.85 18.67
N ALA A 62 19.10 16.74 18.44
CA ALA A 62 18.85 18.15 18.15
C ALA A 62 18.70 18.45 16.66
N VAL A 63 19.51 17.82 15.81
CA VAL A 63 19.60 18.13 14.37
C VAL A 63 19.44 16.88 13.50
N ASP A 64 18.95 15.78 14.08
CA ASP A 64 18.74 14.51 13.38
C ASP A 64 17.26 14.34 13.05
N GLY A 65 16.95 13.82 11.88
CA GLY A 65 15.58 13.62 11.45
C GLY A 65 15.43 12.38 10.59
N TYR A 66 14.21 11.86 10.52
CA TYR A 66 13.85 10.77 9.62
C TYR A 66 12.78 11.24 8.63
N LEU A 67 13.10 11.20 7.33
CA LEU A 67 12.16 11.52 6.27
C LEU A 67 11.65 10.22 5.63
N GLY A 68 10.35 9.95 5.81
CA GLY A 68 9.70 8.80 5.18
C GLY A 68 9.25 9.11 3.74
N ALA A 69 9.40 8.15 2.82
CA ALA A 69 9.05 8.33 1.41
C ALA A 69 7.56 8.67 1.17
N THR A 70 6.69 8.26 2.08
CA THR A 70 5.23 8.49 2.03
C THR A 70 4.78 9.74 2.77
N ALA A 71 5.69 10.50 3.40
CA ALA A 71 5.35 11.78 3.97
C ALA A 71 4.93 12.72 2.83
N MET A 72 3.73 13.29 2.91
CA MET A 72 3.23 14.19 1.87
C MET A 72 3.60 15.63 2.20
N SER A 73 3.84 16.42 1.15
CA SER A 73 4.00 17.86 1.30
C SER A 73 2.73 18.50 1.84
N GLU A 74 2.86 19.39 2.82
CA GLU A 74 1.74 20.15 3.38
C GLU A 74 1.12 21.12 2.36
N THR A 75 1.88 21.53 1.34
CA THR A 75 1.47 22.50 0.32
C THR A 75 1.11 21.86 -1.02
N LYS A 76 1.68 20.68 -1.35
CA LYS A 76 1.49 20.01 -2.65
C LYS A 76 0.70 18.70 -2.59
N GLY A 77 0.31 18.23 -1.41
CA GLY A 77 -0.56 17.07 -1.24
C GLY A 77 -0.02 15.79 -1.90
N PHE A 78 -0.81 15.19 -2.79
CA PHE A 78 -0.46 13.92 -3.45
C PHE A 78 0.63 14.03 -4.51
N GLU A 79 0.95 15.23 -4.98
CA GLU A 79 1.87 15.42 -6.12
C GLU A 79 3.35 15.41 -5.70
N TYR A 80 3.65 15.69 -4.43
CA TYR A 80 5.02 15.80 -3.93
C TYR A 80 5.13 15.38 -2.47
N GLY A 81 6.25 14.76 -2.09
CA GLY A 81 6.42 14.13 -0.80
C GLY A 81 7.83 13.62 -0.58
N GLY A 82 8.04 12.83 0.48
CA GLY A 82 9.39 12.45 0.92
C GLY A 82 10.18 11.67 -0.12
N GLY A 83 9.53 10.83 -0.93
CA GLY A 83 10.20 10.15 -2.04
C GLY A 83 10.76 11.12 -3.09
N HIS A 84 10.07 12.24 -3.33
CA HIS A 84 10.52 13.28 -4.26
C HIS A 84 11.65 14.12 -3.66
N VAL A 85 11.58 14.46 -2.37
CA VAL A 85 12.68 15.13 -1.66
C VAL A 85 13.94 14.26 -1.69
N ILE A 86 13.82 12.94 -1.49
CA ILE A 86 14.93 12.00 -1.60
C ILE A 86 15.52 12.00 -3.01
N GLU A 87 14.69 11.95 -4.06
CA GLU A 87 15.16 12.06 -5.46
C GLU A 87 15.84 13.41 -5.74
N ASP A 88 15.30 14.50 -5.21
CA ASP A 88 15.83 15.86 -5.40
C ASP A 88 17.22 15.98 -4.76
N LEU A 89 17.39 15.53 -3.51
CA LEU A 89 18.69 15.50 -2.83
C LEU A 89 19.71 14.66 -3.61
N VAL A 90 19.35 13.44 -4.03
CA VAL A 90 20.24 12.55 -4.80
C VAL A 90 20.55 13.10 -6.20
N SER A 91 19.69 13.98 -6.73
CA SER A 91 19.93 14.71 -7.98
C SER A 91 20.78 15.97 -7.78
N GLY A 92 21.26 16.24 -6.57
CA GLY A 92 22.05 17.43 -6.24
C GLY A 92 21.23 18.72 -6.24
N LYS A 93 19.89 18.64 -6.17
CA LYS A 93 19.04 19.83 -6.14
C LYS A 93 19.02 20.44 -4.74
N GLU A 94 18.80 21.75 -4.75
CA GLU A 94 18.50 22.53 -3.57
C GLU A 94 17.13 22.18 -2.99
N VAL A 95 17.09 22.05 -1.66
CA VAL A 95 15.89 21.75 -0.87
C VAL A 95 15.78 22.76 0.26
N VAL A 96 14.60 23.36 0.43
CA VAL A 96 14.33 24.30 1.51
C VAL A 96 14.19 23.52 2.82
N LEU A 97 15.09 23.78 3.77
CA LEU A 97 15.02 23.32 5.15
C LEU A 97 14.37 24.39 6.01
N ARG A 98 13.23 24.06 6.62
CA ARG A 98 12.58 24.88 7.64
C ARG A 98 12.52 24.11 8.95
N ALA A 99 12.86 24.74 10.08
CA ALA A 99 12.70 24.11 11.38
C ALA A 99 12.30 25.09 12.49
N GLU A 100 11.61 24.53 13.48
CA GLU A 100 11.10 25.24 14.66
C GLU A 100 11.60 24.60 15.96
N SER A 101 11.80 25.43 16.97
CA SER A 101 12.23 25.03 18.31
C SER A 101 11.56 25.89 19.39
N TYR A 102 11.33 25.31 20.56
CA TYR A 102 10.93 26.07 21.76
C TYR A 102 12.09 26.93 22.32
N GLY A 103 13.33 26.64 21.93
CA GLY A 103 14.53 27.32 22.42
C GLY A 103 14.92 26.88 23.84
N THR A 104 16.21 26.77 24.10
CA THR A 104 16.79 26.43 25.41
C THR A 104 18.12 27.17 25.58
N ASP A 105 18.71 27.14 26.78
CA ASP A 105 20.04 27.71 27.02
C ASP A 105 21.12 27.09 26.12
N CYS A 106 21.05 25.77 25.89
CA CYS A 106 21.99 25.08 24.98
C CYS A 106 21.69 25.30 23.49
N TYR A 107 20.45 25.66 23.16
CA TYR A 107 19.96 25.78 21.78
C TYR A 107 19.03 26.99 21.68
N PRO A 108 19.58 28.22 21.67
CA PRO A 108 18.78 29.43 21.81
C PRO A 108 18.00 29.78 20.54
N ARG A 109 18.44 29.30 19.37
CA ARG A 109 17.76 29.56 18.09
C ARG A 109 16.39 28.85 18.07
N ARG A 110 15.34 29.62 17.77
CA ARG A 110 13.95 29.12 17.73
C ARG A 110 13.42 28.81 16.33
N HIS A 111 14.03 29.39 15.30
CA HIS A 111 13.58 29.23 13.92
C HIS A 111 14.79 29.24 12.99
N ILE A 112 14.70 28.46 11.91
CA ILE A 112 15.63 28.48 10.80
C ILE A 112 14.85 28.20 9.51
N GLU A 113 15.18 28.94 8.47
CA GLU A 113 14.77 28.68 7.10
C GLU A 113 16.00 28.92 6.22
N THR A 114 16.39 27.90 5.47
CA THR A 114 17.59 27.93 4.62
C THR A 114 17.43 26.95 3.47
N VAL A 115 18.34 27.01 2.51
CA VAL A 115 18.46 26.02 1.46
C VAL A 115 19.64 25.10 1.79
N ILE A 116 19.49 23.80 1.48
CA ILE A 116 20.54 22.80 1.60
C ILE A 116 20.57 21.92 0.34
N THR A 117 21.72 21.33 0.09
CA THR A 117 21.93 20.22 -0.85
C THR A 117 22.28 18.95 -0.08
N ILE A 118 22.45 17.83 -0.78
CA ILE A 118 22.89 16.58 -0.14
C ILE A 118 24.32 16.68 0.43
N ASP A 119 25.17 17.55 -0.13
CA ASP A 119 26.56 17.70 0.29
C ASP A 119 26.69 18.42 1.63
N ASP A 120 25.75 19.32 1.95
CA ASP A 120 25.68 20.05 3.23
C ASP A 120 25.33 19.15 4.43
N LEU A 121 24.76 17.97 4.19
CA LEU A 121 24.35 17.03 5.24
C LEU A 121 25.56 16.26 5.78
N ASN A 122 25.72 16.15 7.09
CA ASN A 122 26.79 15.32 7.67
C ASN A 122 26.58 13.84 7.35
N GLN A 123 25.34 13.38 7.48
CA GLN A 123 24.93 12.02 7.13
C GLN A 123 23.59 12.05 6.41
N ALA A 124 23.49 11.25 5.36
CA ALA A 124 22.25 10.95 4.66
C ALA A 124 22.18 9.43 4.44
N ILE A 125 21.45 8.72 5.28
CA ILE A 125 21.47 7.26 5.32
C ILE A 125 20.09 6.74 4.92
N LEU A 126 19.99 6.12 3.74
CA LEU A 126 18.79 5.39 3.35
C LEU A 126 18.67 4.16 4.25
N VAL A 127 17.55 4.05 4.97
CA VAL A 127 17.23 2.89 5.81
C VAL A 127 15.80 2.50 5.51
N ASN A 128 15.64 1.36 4.85
CA ASN A 128 14.34 0.89 4.46
C ASN A 128 13.98 -0.34 5.30
N PRO A 129 12.95 -0.26 6.17
CA PRO A 129 12.56 -1.36 7.04
C PRO A 129 11.99 -2.57 6.28
N ARG A 130 11.68 -2.46 4.98
CA ARG A 130 11.06 -3.55 4.21
C ARG A 130 11.13 -3.30 2.71
N ASN A 131 11.77 -4.21 1.98
CA ASN A 131 11.91 -4.21 0.53
C ASN A 131 11.92 -5.64 -0.02
N CYS A 132 11.99 -5.75 -1.35
CA CYS A 132 12.26 -6.99 -2.08
C CYS A 132 11.38 -8.16 -1.64
N TYR A 133 10.06 -7.99 -1.62
CA TYR A 133 9.15 -9.08 -1.30
C TYR A 133 9.46 -10.33 -2.14
N GLN A 134 9.54 -11.49 -1.49
CA GLN A 134 9.78 -12.78 -2.12
C GLN A 134 8.72 -13.07 -3.16
N ARG A 135 7.45 -12.92 -2.78
CA ARG A 135 6.31 -12.86 -3.69
C ARG A 135 5.43 -11.71 -3.27
N TYR A 136 4.79 -11.08 -4.25
CA TYR A 136 3.85 -10.01 -4.00
C TYR A 136 2.59 -10.26 -4.84
N ASP A 137 1.45 -10.28 -4.17
CA ASP A 137 0.19 -10.57 -4.83
C ASP A 137 -0.21 -9.46 -5.81
N ALA A 138 -0.85 -9.87 -6.90
CA ALA A 138 -1.49 -8.98 -7.85
C ALA A 138 -2.84 -8.50 -7.30
N ALA A 139 -3.34 -7.40 -7.87
CA ALA A 139 -4.54 -6.74 -7.42
C ALA A 139 -5.55 -6.56 -8.55
N THR A 140 -6.82 -6.76 -8.24
CA THR A 140 -7.96 -6.43 -9.09
C THR A 140 -9.10 -5.89 -8.24
N ASN A 141 -10.22 -5.56 -8.87
CA ASN A 141 -11.35 -4.91 -8.24
C ASN A 141 -12.68 -5.42 -8.82
N SER A 142 -13.42 -6.17 -8.01
CA SER A 142 -14.75 -6.68 -8.38
C SER A 142 -15.87 -5.64 -8.27
N SER A 143 -15.64 -4.52 -7.56
CA SER A 143 -16.66 -3.50 -7.36
C SER A 143 -16.98 -2.75 -8.65
N ASP A 144 -18.08 -2.02 -8.64
CA ASP A 144 -18.55 -1.21 -9.77
C ASP A 144 -17.90 0.18 -9.85
N ARG A 145 -16.94 0.49 -8.98
CA ARG A 145 -16.27 1.79 -8.89
C ARG A 145 -14.76 1.67 -9.00
N ILE A 146 -14.10 2.76 -9.40
CA ILE A 146 -12.64 2.82 -9.45
C ILE A 146 -12.08 2.84 -8.01
N LEU A 147 -11.03 2.05 -7.77
CA LEU A 147 -10.25 2.08 -6.54
C LEU A 147 -8.87 2.71 -6.81
N TYR A 148 -8.49 3.69 -5.99
CA TYR A 148 -7.17 4.31 -6.01
C TYR A 148 -6.33 3.72 -4.87
N THR A 149 -5.27 2.99 -5.20
CA THR A 149 -4.55 2.15 -4.22
C THR A 149 -3.03 2.25 -4.40
N TYR A 150 -2.26 1.67 -3.47
CA TYR A 150 -0.82 1.46 -3.68
C TYR A 150 -0.52 0.47 -4.81
N MET A 151 -1.53 -0.25 -5.30
CA MET A 151 -1.43 -1.07 -6.51
C MET A 151 -1.82 -0.29 -7.77
N GLY A 152 -1.85 1.05 -7.68
CA GLY A 152 -2.34 1.91 -8.76
C GLY A 152 -3.88 1.94 -8.82
N THR A 153 -4.38 2.44 -9.94
CA THR A 153 -5.81 2.57 -10.23
C THR A 153 -6.37 1.21 -10.66
N LEU A 154 -7.30 0.66 -9.87
CA LEU A 154 -8.02 -0.56 -10.18
C LEU A 154 -9.41 -0.23 -10.72
N LEU A 155 -9.69 -0.67 -11.94
CA LEU A 155 -10.91 -0.39 -12.68
C LEU A 155 -12.06 -1.29 -12.21
N PRO A 156 -13.31 -0.81 -12.30
CA PRO A 156 -14.50 -1.57 -11.94
C PRO A 156 -14.61 -2.93 -12.65
N ASN A 157 -15.36 -3.86 -12.04
CA ASN A 157 -15.83 -5.10 -12.66
C ASN A 157 -14.71 -5.94 -13.29
N TYR A 158 -13.59 -6.06 -12.55
CA TYR A 158 -12.35 -6.70 -12.99
C TYR A 158 -11.76 -6.04 -14.24
N GLY A 159 -11.85 -4.71 -14.38
CA GLY A 159 -11.42 -4.01 -15.58
C GLY A 159 -9.92 -4.05 -15.84
N ASN A 160 -9.10 -4.32 -14.81
CA ASN A 160 -7.67 -4.56 -14.94
C ASN A 160 -7.11 -5.41 -13.79
N VAL A 161 -5.88 -5.89 -14.01
CA VAL A 161 -5.01 -6.46 -12.99
C VAL A 161 -3.70 -5.68 -12.96
N THR A 162 -3.25 -5.34 -11.76
CA THR A 162 -1.95 -4.69 -11.55
C THR A 162 -1.08 -5.56 -10.67
N PHE A 163 0.21 -5.63 -10.93
CA PHE A 163 1.16 -6.42 -10.13
C PHE A 163 2.47 -5.68 -9.93
N SER A 164 3.25 -6.10 -8.94
CA SER A 164 4.59 -5.55 -8.69
C SER A 164 5.57 -6.68 -8.43
N GLY A 165 6.74 -6.60 -9.04
CA GLY A 165 7.82 -7.58 -8.89
C GLY A 165 8.56 -7.84 -10.18
N ALA A 166 9.79 -8.33 -10.05
CA ALA A 166 10.69 -8.59 -11.17
C ALA A 166 10.69 -10.05 -11.63
N GLY A 167 9.74 -10.88 -11.17
CA GLY A 167 9.61 -12.29 -11.56
C GLY A 167 10.94 -13.04 -11.39
N GLN A 168 11.43 -13.63 -12.48
CA GLN A 168 12.71 -14.34 -12.54
C GLN A 168 13.96 -13.48 -12.32
N LEU A 169 13.85 -12.16 -12.17
CA LEU A 169 14.96 -11.30 -11.72
C LEU A 169 14.89 -10.97 -10.23
N ASN A 170 13.80 -11.33 -9.53
CA ASN A 170 13.64 -11.00 -8.12
C ASN A 170 14.67 -11.75 -7.25
N PRO A 171 15.51 -11.04 -6.45
CA PRO A 171 16.48 -11.66 -5.56
C PRO A 171 15.91 -12.74 -4.63
N LEU A 172 14.79 -12.47 -3.95
CA LEU A 172 14.24 -13.41 -2.97
C LEU A 172 13.49 -14.57 -3.62
N CYS A 173 13.01 -14.45 -4.87
CA CYS A 173 12.56 -15.61 -5.64
C CYS A 173 13.71 -16.57 -5.93
N LYS A 174 14.93 -16.04 -6.06
CA LYS A 174 16.13 -16.76 -6.47
C LYS A 174 16.89 -17.38 -5.30
N ASP A 175 16.70 -16.84 -4.11
CA ASP A 175 17.17 -17.42 -2.84
C ASP A 175 16.01 -17.53 -1.82
N PRO A 176 15.01 -18.40 -2.08
CA PRO A 176 13.79 -18.48 -1.27
C PRO A 176 14.02 -19.01 0.14
N ASN A 177 15.16 -19.65 0.38
CA ASN A 177 15.56 -20.22 1.66
C ASN A 177 16.61 -19.36 2.39
N TYR A 178 16.98 -18.19 1.85
CA TYR A 178 17.98 -17.29 2.45
C TYR A 178 19.32 -18.00 2.70
N GLU A 179 19.76 -18.83 1.75
CA GLU A 179 21.02 -19.56 1.83
C GLU A 179 22.24 -18.66 1.57
N THR A 180 22.03 -17.57 0.82
CA THR A 180 23.06 -16.61 0.40
C THR A 180 22.76 -15.19 0.87
N ILE A 181 21.48 -14.86 1.06
CA ILE A 181 21.02 -13.55 1.51
C ILE A 181 20.81 -13.58 3.02
N GLY A 182 21.49 -12.69 3.75
CA GLY A 182 21.44 -12.59 5.19
C GLY A 182 21.92 -11.25 5.71
N PHE A 183 21.99 -11.10 7.03
CA PHE A 183 22.56 -9.92 7.66
C PHE A 183 24.01 -9.73 7.17
N GLY A 184 24.34 -8.53 6.71
CA GLY A 184 25.66 -8.18 6.19
C GLY A 184 25.88 -8.46 4.70
N THR A 185 24.92 -9.07 3.99
CA THR A 185 25.04 -9.25 2.53
C THR A 185 25.13 -7.88 1.82
N ARG A 186 26.24 -7.64 1.11
CA ARG A 186 26.41 -6.48 0.24
C ARG A 186 25.47 -6.55 -0.95
N ILE A 187 24.90 -5.40 -1.30
CA ILE A 187 23.93 -5.26 -2.38
C ILE A 187 24.21 -4.01 -3.20
N PHE A 188 23.76 -4.01 -4.45
CA PHE A 188 23.48 -2.78 -5.18
C PHE A 188 22.24 -2.15 -4.56
N LEU A 189 22.32 -0.88 -4.13
CA LEU A 189 21.19 -0.15 -3.56
C LEU A 189 21.18 1.27 -4.10
N GLY A 190 20.15 1.61 -4.89
CA GLY A 190 19.96 2.97 -5.38
C GLY A 190 21.07 3.51 -6.27
N GLY A 191 21.92 2.67 -6.86
CA GLY A 191 23.10 3.12 -7.64
C GLY A 191 24.40 3.17 -6.84
N GLY A 192 24.34 2.94 -5.53
CA GLY A 192 25.52 2.80 -4.66
C GLY A 192 25.62 1.40 -4.05
N ILE A 193 26.53 1.26 -3.08
CA ILE A 193 26.70 0.02 -2.31
C ILE A 193 25.86 0.11 -1.03
N GLY A 194 25.02 -0.88 -0.82
CA GLY A 194 24.22 -1.05 0.39
C GLY A 194 24.44 -2.40 1.04
N TYR A 195 23.70 -2.63 2.12
CA TYR A 195 23.75 -3.86 2.90
C TYR A 195 22.34 -4.30 3.30
N VAL A 196 22.12 -5.61 3.30
CA VAL A 196 21.03 -6.22 4.06
C VAL A 196 21.39 -6.13 5.54
N ILE A 197 20.50 -5.54 6.34
CA ILE A 197 20.70 -5.35 7.78
C ILE A 197 19.64 -6.06 8.64
N GLY A 198 18.85 -6.94 8.01
CA GLY A 198 17.86 -7.76 8.68
C GLY A 198 16.77 -8.21 7.72
N GLU A 199 15.80 -8.93 8.26
CA GLU A 199 14.66 -9.46 7.52
C GLU A 199 13.59 -8.38 7.24
N GLY A 200 13.58 -7.34 8.08
CA GLY A 200 12.64 -6.23 7.97
C GLY A 200 11.24 -6.52 8.50
N THR A 201 10.42 -5.48 8.49
CA THR A 201 9.04 -5.56 8.97
C THR A 201 8.18 -6.38 8.00
N GLN A 202 7.22 -7.13 8.54
CA GLN A 202 6.34 -8.02 7.78
C GLN A 202 7.02 -9.18 7.05
N HIS A 203 8.23 -9.56 7.46
CA HIS A 203 8.88 -10.77 6.97
C HIS A 203 8.06 -12.02 7.33
N ASN A 204 7.42 -12.64 6.33
CA ASN A 204 6.59 -13.83 6.48
C ASN A 204 6.97 -14.90 5.43
N PRO A 205 8.10 -15.59 5.62
CA PRO A 205 8.66 -16.54 4.68
C PRO A 205 7.76 -17.77 4.47
N GLU A 206 7.05 -18.22 5.51
CA GLU A 206 6.16 -19.39 5.45
C GLU A 206 5.02 -19.21 4.45
N SER A 207 4.57 -17.96 4.26
CA SER A 207 3.55 -17.62 3.25
C SER A 207 4.17 -17.18 1.91
N GLY A 208 5.49 -17.24 1.75
CA GLY A 208 6.21 -16.71 0.58
C GLY A 208 6.28 -15.18 0.53
N PHE A 209 6.05 -14.49 1.65
CA PHE A 209 6.09 -13.04 1.82
C PHE A 209 7.33 -12.60 2.61
N GLY A 210 8.47 -13.26 2.37
CA GLY A 210 9.76 -12.80 2.86
C GLY A 210 10.08 -11.38 2.37
N THR A 211 10.82 -10.63 3.19
CA THR A 211 11.25 -9.25 2.92
C THR A 211 12.72 -9.06 3.32
N LEU A 212 13.29 -7.91 2.97
CA LEU A 212 14.61 -7.46 3.41
C LEU A 212 14.54 -6.08 4.07
N MET A 213 15.29 -5.89 5.14
CA MET A 213 15.68 -4.57 5.64
C MET A 213 17.03 -4.21 5.04
N VAL A 214 17.14 -3.01 4.47
CA VAL A 214 18.38 -2.57 3.80
C VAL A 214 18.81 -1.20 4.29
N LYS A 215 20.12 -0.96 4.28
CA LYS A 215 20.69 0.38 4.45
C LYS A 215 21.76 0.69 3.41
N GLY A 216 21.95 1.98 3.12
CA GLY A 216 23.05 2.47 2.31
C GLY A 216 23.27 3.96 2.52
N ASP A 217 24.43 4.44 2.10
CA ASP A 217 24.76 5.86 2.09
C ASP A 217 24.09 6.52 0.88
N LEU A 218 23.17 7.45 1.15
CA LEU A 218 22.40 8.15 0.13
C LEU A 218 23.30 9.01 -0.77
N LYS A 219 24.45 9.48 -0.26
CA LYS A 219 25.41 10.29 -1.03
C LYS A 219 26.08 9.50 -2.17
N GLN A 220 26.07 8.17 -2.11
CA GLN A 220 26.62 7.30 -3.16
C GLN A 220 25.56 6.87 -4.19
N MET A 221 24.31 7.27 -4.00
CA MET A 221 23.18 6.82 -4.82
C MET A 221 22.96 7.75 -6.01
N ASN A 222 22.11 7.31 -6.95
CA ASN A 222 21.81 8.03 -8.16
C ASN A 222 20.29 8.05 -8.40
N SER A 223 19.76 9.18 -8.86
CA SER A 223 18.32 9.35 -9.09
C SER A 223 17.81 8.42 -10.20
N ARG A 224 18.66 7.90 -11.08
CA ARG A 224 18.32 6.81 -12.02
C ARG A 224 17.71 5.59 -11.31
N TYR A 225 18.17 5.29 -10.09
CA TYR A 225 17.76 4.12 -9.30
C TYR A 225 17.00 4.47 -8.03
N LEU A 226 16.80 5.76 -7.73
CA LEU A 226 15.94 6.30 -6.69
C LEU A 226 15.01 7.38 -7.27
N ARG A 227 13.75 7.03 -7.53
CA ARG A 227 12.77 7.93 -8.15
C ARG A 227 11.57 8.16 -7.23
N GLY A 228 11.31 9.40 -6.88
CA GLY A 228 10.06 9.81 -6.29
C GLY A 228 8.92 9.53 -7.26
N ALA A 229 7.79 9.07 -6.73
CA ALA A 229 6.59 8.85 -7.53
C ALA A 229 5.34 9.20 -6.76
N SER A 230 4.30 9.58 -7.50
CA SER A 230 2.97 9.88 -6.99
C SER A 230 1.98 8.91 -7.60
N PHE A 231 1.25 8.18 -6.77
CA PHE A 231 0.13 7.35 -7.20
C PHE A 231 -1.14 8.18 -7.08
N TYR A 232 -1.81 8.34 -8.21
CA TYR A 232 -2.97 9.20 -8.36
C TYR A 232 -4.03 8.92 -7.28
N ARG A 233 -4.36 9.95 -6.50
CA ARG A 233 -5.31 9.91 -5.37
C ARG A 233 -5.00 8.89 -4.28
N TYR A 234 -3.76 8.39 -4.20
CA TYR A 234 -3.33 7.46 -3.16
C TYR A 234 -2.26 8.07 -2.25
N GLY A 235 -1.17 8.58 -2.83
CA GLY A 235 0.00 8.98 -2.03
C GLY A 235 1.30 9.02 -2.81
N THR A 236 2.34 9.55 -2.17
CA THR A 236 3.71 9.52 -2.67
C THR A 236 4.45 8.26 -2.23
N THR A 237 5.47 7.88 -2.98
CA THR A 237 6.33 6.73 -2.71
C THR A 237 7.71 6.95 -3.32
N LEU A 238 8.61 5.99 -3.13
CA LEU A 238 9.95 5.96 -3.71
C LEU A 238 10.13 4.64 -4.46
N TYR A 239 10.49 4.72 -5.74
CA TYR A 239 11.01 3.59 -6.49
C TYR A 239 12.47 3.38 -6.12
N VAL A 240 12.79 2.16 -5.70
CA VAL A 240 14.14 1.81 -5.23
C VAL A 240 14.69 0.65 -6.07
N GLY A 241 15.87 0.87 -6.64
CA GLY A 241 16.65 -0.17 -7.31
C GLY A 241 17.46 -0.99 -6.32
N ILE A 242 17.24 -2.30 -6.30
CA ILE A 242 18.01 -3.24 -5.48
C ILE A 242 18.51 -4.37 -6.36
N GLY A 243 19.81 -4.66 -6.29
CA GLY A 243 20.42 -5.81 -6.95
C GLY A 243 21.22 -6.64 -5.96
N ILE A 244 21.10 -7.97 -6.04
CA ILE A 244 21.77 -8.89 -5.11
C ILE A 244 22.48 -9.98 -5.92
N PRO A 245 23.77 -10.23 -5.66
CA PRO A 245 24.46 -11.36 -6.26
C PRO A 245 24.14 -12.64 -5.51
N ILE A 246 23.77 -13.70 -6.23
CA ILE A 246 23.46 -15.02 -5.68
C ILE A 246 24.61 -15.97 -6.07
N PRO A 247 25.57 -16.22 -5.17
CA PRO A 247 26.66 -17.17 -5.42
C PRO A 247 26.13 -18.61 -5.46
N ILE A 248 26.62 -19.42 -6.40
CA ILE A 248 26.23 -20.82 -6.52
C ILE A 248 27.05 -21.65 -5.53
N ILE A 249 26.52 -21.77 -4.30
CA ILE A 249 27.18 -22.48 -3.20
C ILE A 249 26.79 -23.96 -3.09
N ASN A 250 25.69 -24.35 -3.71
CA ASN A 250 25.20 -25.73 -3.74
C ASN A 250 24.17 -25.92 -4.88
N MET A 251 23.75 -27.16 -5.08
CA MET A 251 22.79 -27.53 -6.14
C MET A 251 21.36 -27.02 -5.89
N MET A 252 20.98 -26.75 -4.64
CA MET A 252 19.67 -26.17 -4.32
C MET A 252 19.59 -24.72 -4.81
N VAL A 253 20.61 -23.92 -4.49
CA VAL A 253 20.73 -22.55 -5.00
C VAL A 253 20.79 -22.55 -6.53
N ALA A 254 21.57 -23.44 -7.15
CA ALA A 254 21.60 -23.59 -8.60
C ALA A 254 20.20 -23.80 -9.21
N LYS A 255 19.36 -24.64 -8.59
CA LYS A 255 17.98 -24.88 -9.05
C LYS A 255 17.10 -23.64 -8.89
N THR A 256 17.15 -22.95 -7.75
CA THR A 256 16.30 -21.78 -7.51
C THR A 256 16.70 -20.60 -8.39
N VAL A 257 18.00 -20.40 -8.64
CA VAL A 257 18.45 -19.34 -9.55
C VAL A 257 18.04 -19.59 -11.01
N ALA A 258 17.71 -20.84 -11.37
CA ALA A 258 17.22 -21.24 -12.69
C ALA A 258 15.70 -21.10 -12.89
N LEU A 259 14.92 -20.76 -11.86
CA LEU A 259 13.45 -20.59 -11.97
C LEU A 259 13.04 -19.60 -13.08
N LYS A 260 12.03 -19.94 -13.86
CA LYS A 260 11.49 -19.05 -14.90
C LYS A 260 10.23 -18.35 -14.43
N ASP A 261 9.80 -17.33 -15.16
CA ASP A 261 8.54 -16.65 -14.86
C ASP A 261 7.31 -17.59 -14.88
N GLU A 262 7.35 -18.69 -15.65
CA GLU A 262 6.30 -19.72 -15.67
C GLU A 262 6.21 -20.52 -14.38
N ASP A 263 7.31 -20.62 -13.62
CA ASP A 263 7.41 -21.37 -12.36
C ASP A 263 7.09 -20.52 -11.12
N ILE A 264 6.98 -19.21 -11.28
CA ILE A 264 6.78 -18.27 -10.17
C ILE A 264 5.31 -17.86 -10.13
N PHE A 265 4.59 -18.33 -9.11
CA PHE A 265 3.15 -18.09 -8.95
C PHE A 265 2.83 -17.11 -7.83
N VAL A 266 1.82 -16.27 -8.06
CA VAL A 266 1.22 -15.34 -7.08
C VAL A 266 -0.30 -15.40 -7.13
N ASN A 267 -0.97 -14.78 -6.17
CA ASN A 267 -2.42 -14.66 -6.18
C ASN A 267 -2.86 -13.30 -6.74
N ILE A 268 -3.94 -13.29 -7.51
CA ILE A 268 -4.71 -12.09 -7.80
C ILE A 268 -5.73 -11.94 -6.67
N ARG A 269 -5.65 -10.85 -5.91
CA ARG A 269 -6.58 -10.54 -4.83
C ARG A 269 -7.56 -9.45 -5.21
N ASP A 270 -8.79 -9.58 -4.73
CA ASP A 270 -9.82 -8.57 -4.91
C ASP A 270 -9.74 -7.47 -3.83
N TYR A 271 -9.45 -6.24 -4.25
CA TYR A 271 -9.33 -5.07 -3.38
C TYR A 271 -10.67 -4.40 -3.10
N ALA A 272 -11.77 -4.83 -3.74
CA ALA A 272 -13.12 -4.37 -3.40
C ALA A 272 -13.51 -4.73 -1.96
N SER A 273 -12.97 -5.83 -1.43
CA SER A 273 -13.21 -6.26 -0.05
C SER A 273 -12.45 -5.36 0.95
N PRO A 274 -13.14 -4.61 1.83
CA PRO A 274 -12.51 -3.69 2.80
C PRO A 274 -11.97 -4.43 4.03
N THR A 275 -11.37 -5.61 3.82
CA THR A 275 -10.74 -6.42 4.85
C THR A 275 -9.21 -6.27 4.80
N ARG A 276 -8.53 -6.85 5.79
CA ARG A 276 -7.08 -6.89 5.83
C ARG A 276 -6.51 -7.59 4.58
N PRO A 277 -5.32 -7.18 4.08
CA PRO A 277 -4.76 -7.74 2.86
C PRO A 277 -4.66 -9.28 2.83
N ASP A 278 -4.35 -9.91 3.97
CA ASP A 278 -4.24 -11.37 4.12
C ASP A 278 -5.59 -12.10 3.96
N LEU A 279 -6.69 -11.43 4.27
CA LEU A 279 -8.05 -11.97 4.21
C LEU A 279 -8.79 -11.62 2.92
N ARG A 280 -8.20 -10.79 2.05
CA ARG A 280 -8.85 -10.43 0.78
C ARG A 280 -9.05 -11.69 -0.09
N PRO A 281 -10.24 -11.86 -0.70
CA PRO A 281 -10.53 -13.01 -1.55
C PRO A 281 -9.49 -13.19 -2.64
N ILE A 282 -9.05 -14.43 -2.83
CA ILE A 282 -8.21 -14.83 -3.95
C ILE A 282 -9.13 -15.10 -5.14
N VAL A 283 -8.93 -14.34 -6.22
CA VAL A 283 -9.69 -14.49 -7.46
C VAL A 283 -9.11 -15.61 -8.31
N LYS A 284 -7.78 -15.63 -8.45
CA LYS A 284 -7.05 -16.61 -9.27
C LYS A 284 -5.60 -16.70 -8.83
N ARG A 285 -5.01 -17.89 -8.92
CA ARG A 285 -3.55 -18.08 -8.85
C ARG A 285 -2.97 -18.04 -10.25
N VAL A 286 -1.90 -17.26 -10.44
CA VAL A 286 -1.36 -16.91 -11.76
C VAL A 286 0.16 -16.95 -11.76
N SER A 287 0.78 -17.30 -12.90
CA SER A 287 2.24 -17.24 -13.05
C SER A 287 2.71 -15.83 -13.42
N TYR A 288 3.98 -15.51 -13.14
CA TYR A 288 4.57 -14.26 -13.62
C TYR A 288 4.62 -14.22 -15.15
N ALA A 289 4.75 -15.35 -15.84
CA ALA A 289 4.71 -15.41 -17.29
C ALA A 289 3.35 -14.92 -17.83
N GLU A 290 2.24 -15.36 -17.24
CA GLU A 290 0.90 -14.89 -17.61
C GLU A 290 0.72 -13.40 -17.28
N LEU A 291 1.06 -12.97 -16.05
CA LEU A 291 0.97 -11.55 -15.67
C LEU A 291 1.75 -10.61 -16.61
N ARG A 292 2.95 -11.05 -17.02
CA ARG A 292 3.85 -10.28 -17.88
C ARG A 292 3.54 -10.39 -19.37
N SER A 293 2.66 -11.29 -19.78
CA SER A 293 2.13 -11.33 -21.15
C SER A 293 1.33 -10.07 -21.50
N GLY A 294 0.90 -9.32 -20.48
CA GLY A 294 0.07 -8.12 -20.60
C GLY A 294 -1.42 -8.40 -20.41
N LYS A 295 -1.82 -9.67 -20.24
CA LYS A 295 -3.21 -10.07 -20.04
C LYS A 295 -3.33 -11.31 -19.14
N VAL A 296 -4.46 -11.44 -18.46
CA VAL A 296 -4.83 -12.62 -17.66
C VAL A 296 -6.30 -12.96 -17.88
N TYR A 297 -6.68 -14.22 -17.67
CA TYR A 297 -8.10 -14.63 -17.76
C TYR A 297 -8.74 -14.71 -16.37
N ILE A 298 -9.90 -14.05 -16.19
CA ILE A 298 -10.75 -14.16 -15.01
C ILE A 298 -12.14 -14.64 -15.47
N GLY A 299 -12.48 -15.91 -15.17
CA GLY A 299 -13.58 -16.59 -15.86
C GLY A 299 -13.28 -16.68 -17.36
N ASP A 300 -14.27 -16.38 -18.18
CA ASP A 300 -14.14 -16.36 -19.66
C ASP A 300 -13.66 -15.00 -20.20
N ARG A 301 -13.35 -14.03 -19.32
CA ARG A 301 -12.96 -12.67 -19.72
C ARG A 301 -11.45 -12.51 -19.73
N GLU A 302 -10.95 -11.95 -20.82
CA GLU A 302 -9.56 -11.49 -20.94
C GLU A 302 -9.41 -10.09 -20.32
N ILE A 303 -8.55 -9.96 -19.31
CA ILE A 303 -8.36 -8.75 -18.53
C ILE A 303 -6.94 -8.22 -18.72
N PRO A 304 -6.72 -6.92 -19.00
CA PRO A 304 -5.38 -6.37 -19.13
C PRO A 304 -4.62 -6.43 -17.80
N SER A 305 -3.35 -6.84 -17.88
CA SER A 305 -2.42 -6.93 -16.76
C SER A 305 -1.28 -5.93 -16.94
N SER A 306 -0.92 -5.18 -15.90
CA SER A 306 0.11 -4.14 -15.98
C SER A 306 1.05 -4.14 -14.77
N PRO A 307 2.38 -4.04 -14.98
CA PRO A 307 3.33 -3.98 -13.88
C PRO A 307 3.43 -2.56 -13.30
N LEU A 308 3.59 -2.46 -11.98
CA LEU A 308 3.95 -1.24 -11.25
C LEU A 308 5.46 -1.13 -11.02
N SER A 309 6.21 -2.19 -11.33
CA SER A 309 7.67 -2.26 -11.27
C SER A 309 8.26 -2.26 -12.68
N SER A 310 9.46 -1.71 -12.86
CA SER A 310 10.12 -1.70 -14.17
C SER A 310 11.06 -2.88 -14.34
N TYR A 311 10.66 -3.84 -15.18
CA TYR A 311 11.52 -4.98 -15.51
C TYR A 311 12.77 -4.55 -16.31
N LYS A 312 12.65 -3.50 -17.13
CA LYS A 312 13.81 -2.92 -17.85
C LYS A 312 14.87 -2.45 -16.85
N MET A 313 14.45 -1.72 -15.81
CA MET A 313 15.34 -1.25 -14.76
C MET A 313 15.90 -2.40 -13.93
N ALA A 314 15.08 -3.41 -13.59
CA ALA A 314 15.55 -4.61 -12.89
C ALA A 314 16.69 -5.32 -13.65
N ARG A 315 16.56 -5.44 -14.98
CA ARG A 315 17.62 -5.98 -15.84
C ARG A 315 18.85 -5.08 -15.87
N GLU A 316 18.66 -3.77 -16.02
CA GLU A 316 19.76 -2.79 -15.99
C GLU A 316 20.58 -2.88 -14.69
N ILE A 317 19.89 -3.01 -13.54
CA ILE A 317 20.52 -3.19 -12.23
C ILE A 317 21.31 -4.50 -12.17
N ALA A 318 20.72 -5.62 -12.62
CA ALA A 318 21.40 -6.92 -12.61
C ALA A 318 22.67 -6.92 -13.49
N GLU A 319 22.63 -6.28 -14.66
CA GLU A 319 23.80 -6.13 -15.55
C GLU A 319 24.84 -5.16 -14.98
N THR A 320 24.41 -4.07 -14.33
CA THR A 320 25.33 -3.12 -13.69
C THR A 320 26.07 -3.77 -12.52
N LEU A 321 25.35 -4.52 -11.68
CA LEU A 321 25.95 -5.29 -10.59
C LEU A 321 26.92 -6.36 -11.12
N LYS A 322 26.56 -7.04 -12.22
CA LYS A 322 27.45 -8.01 -12.89
C LYS A 322 28.74 -7.34 -13.33
N LYS A 323 28.64 -6.16 -13.97
CA LYS A 323 29.79 -5.36 -14.39
C LYS A 323 30.70 -5.02 -13.21
N TRP A 324 30.14 -4.52 -12.10
CA TRP A 324 30.93 -4.18 -10.91
C TRP A 324 31.67 -5.38 -10.30
N ILE A 325 31.06 -6.56 -10.32
CA ILE A 325 31.69 -7.80 -9.84
C ILE A 325 32.86 -8.19 -10.75
N LEU A 326 32.65 -8.17 -12.08
CA LEU A 326 33.70 -8.52 -13.05
C LEU A 326 34.87 -7.52 -13.04
N GLU A 327 34.60 -6.26 -12.76
CA GLU A 327 35.62 -5.20 -12.65
C GLU A 327 36.31 -5.17 -11.27
N GLY A 328 35.87 -5.98 -10.31
CA GLY A 328 36.42 -6.02 -8.95
C GLY A 328 36.07 -4.81 -8.07
N THR A 329 35.18 -3.92 -8.54
CA THR A 329 34.69 -2.76 -7.77
C THR A 329 33.60 -3.14 -6.76
N PHE A 330 33.01 -4.33 -6.91
CA PHE A 330 32.09 -4.92 -5.97
C PHE A 330 32.53 -6.33 -5.57
N LEU A 331 32.79 -6.53 -4.27
CA LEU A 331 33.15 -7.86 -3.73
C LEU A 331 31.93 -8.49 -3.06
N LEU A 332 31.79 -9.80 -3.27
CA LEU A 332 30.77 -10.60 -2.60
C LEU A 332 31.06 -10.70 -1.10
N THR A 333 30.01 -10.89 -0.32
CA THR A 333 30.11 -11.14 1.13
C THR A 333 29.26 -12.33 1.49
N LYS A 334 29.81 -13.23 2.29
CA LYS A 334 29.00 -14.22 3.00
C LYS A 334 28.12 -13.49 4.02
N PRO A 335 26.83 -13.85 4.18
CA PRO A 335 26.03 -13.33 5.26
C PRO A 335 26.68 -13.66 6.61
N ILE A 336 26.66 -12.68 7.51
CA ILE A 336 27.12 -12.82 8.89
C ILE A 336 26.15 -13.72 9.66
N GLU A 337 24.85 -13.52 9.43
CA GLU A 337 23.77 -14.33 10.01
C GLU A 337 22.68 -14.59 8.95
N PRO A 338 22.14 -15.82 8.85
CA PRO A 338 21.03 -16.10 7.95
C PRO A 338 19.74 -15.39 8.40
N LEU A 339 18.83 -15.11 7.47
CA LEU A 339 17.52 -14.58 7.83
C LEU A 339 16.62 -15.66 8.45
N PRO A 340 15.71 -15.29 9.37
CA PRO A 340 14.75 -16.23 9.94
C PRO A 340 13.85 -16.84 8.87
N ARG A 341 13.74 -18.17 8.84
CA ARG A 341 12.85 -18.90 7.90
C ARG A 341 11.44 -19.11 8.43
N VAL A 342 11.22 -18.84 9.71
CA VAL A 342 9.95 -19.08 10.42
C VAL A 342 9.68 -17.88 11.31
N ARG A 343 8.47 -17.33 11.23
CA ARG A 343 8.04 -16.17 12.02
C ARG A 343 6.55 -16.21 12.26
N VAL A 344 6.15 -16.00 13.51
CA VAL A 344 4.74 -15.81 13.85
C VAL A 344 4.33 -14.39 13.46
N PHE A 345 3.55 -14.28 12.38
CA PHE A 345 2.96 -13.02 11.96
C PHE A 345 1.64 -12.77 12.71
N LYS A 346 1.62 -11.77 13.61
CA LYS A 346 0.45 -11.42 14.40
C LYS A 346 -0.24 -10.18 13.82
N PRO A 347 -1.55 -10.24 13.53
CA PRO A 347 -2.29 -9.03 13.23
C PRO A 347 -2.45 -8.17 14.49
N LEU A 348 -2.75 -6.88 14.30
CA LEU A 348 -3.17 -6.01 15.40
C LEU A 348 -4.50 -6.52 15.96
N GLU A 349 -4.50 -6.92 17.23
CA GLU A 349 -5.72 -7.27 17.97
C GLU A 349 -6.31 -6.00 18.59
N VAL A 350 -7.46 -5.57 18.11
CA VAL A 350 -8.17 -4.41 18.65
C VAL A 350 -8.88 -4.83 19.94
N ARG A 351 -8.23 -4.59 21.08
CA ARG A 351 -8.71 -5.03 22.41
C ARG A 351 -9.64 -4.04 23.12
N ARG A 352 -9.60 -2.76 22.72
CA ARG A 352 -10.60 -1.79 23.18
C ARG A 352 -11.80 -1.92 22.25
N ARG A 353 -13.01 -2.05 22.80
CA ARG A 353 -14.24 -2.16 22.01
C ARG A 353 -14.41 -0.92 21.14
N GLU A 354 -14.04 -1.02 19.87
CA GLU A 354 -14.49 -0.10 18.84
C GLU A 354 -15.98 -0.36 18.60
N LEU A 355 -16.77 0.70 18.59
CA LEU A 355 -18.19 0.60 18.27
C LEU A 355 -18.34 0.06 16.84
N ARG A 356 -19.20 -0.95 16.68
CA ARG A 356 -19.64 -1.48 15.40
C ARG A 356 -20.94 -0.82 14.99
N VAL A 357 -21.33 -1.01 13.73
CA VAL A 357 -22.64 -0.56 13.22
C VAL A 357 -23.78 -0.97 14.16
N GLY A 358 -23.78 -2.24 14.61
CA GLY A 358 -24.79 -2.78 15.52
C GLY A 358 -24.88 -2.12 16.89
N ASP A 359 -23.82 -1.45 17.32
CA ASP A 359 -23.78 -0.75 18.61
C ASP A 359 -24.45 0.62 18.56
N ILE A 360 -24.60 1.21 17.36
CA ILE A 360 -25.14 2.56 17.18
C ILE A 360 -26.34 2.64 16.23
N MET A 361 -26.63 1.57 15.47
CA MET A 361 -27.79 1.53 14.58
C MET A 361 -29.10 1.64 15.35
N SER A 362 -30.09 2.27 14.72
CA SER A 362 -31.46 2.26 15.19
C SER A 362 -32.12 0.92 14.83
N ARG A 363 -32.48 0.12 15.84
CA ARG A 363 -33.15 -1.19 15.66
C ARG A 363 -34.65 -1.08 15.35
N ASN A 364 -35.28 0.02 15.76
CA ASN A 364 -36.69 0.28 15.47
C ASN A 364 -36.83 0.80 14.04
N VAL A 365 -36.64 -0.09 13.07
CA VAL A 365 -36.72 0.26 11.66
C VAL A 365 -38.17 0.36 11.23
N ILE A 366 -38.54 1.52 10.70
CA ILE A 366 -39.83 1.70 10.03
C ILE A 366 -39.61 1.31 8.56
N THR A 367 -40.44 0.41 8.05
CA THR A 367 -40.36 -0.11 6.69
C THR A 367 -41.67 0.10 5.93
N ALA A 368 -41.60 -0.04 4.61
CA ALA A 368 -42.76 -0.02 3.71
C ALA A 368 -42.62 -1.11 2.65
N LYS A 369 -43.71 -1.38 1.94
CA LYS A 369 -43.73 -2.31 0.81
C LYS A 369 -43.67 -1.57 -0.52
N PRO A 370 -43.20 -2.21 -1.61
CA PRO A 370 -43.13 -1.59 -2.93
C PRO A 370 -44.48 -1.04 -3.44
N ASP A 371 -45.58 -1.66 -3.05
CA ASP A 371 -46.93 -1.28 -3.49
C ASP A 371 -47.65 -0.32 -2.52
N ASP A 372 -47.00 0.09 -1.42
CA ASP A 372 -47.56 1.11 -0.52
C ASP A 372 -47.80 2.44 -1.29
N ASP A 373 -48.81 3.20 -0.87
CA ASP A 373 -49.10 4.52 -1.43
C ASP A 373 -48.08 5.56 -0.94
N VAL A 374 -47.65 6.45 -1.85
CA VAL A 374 -46.69 7.52 -1.54
C VAL A 374 -47.16 8.40 -0.38
N ARG A 375 -48.46 8.70 -0.28
CA ARG A 375 -49.02 9.54 0.79
C ARG A 375 -48.94 8.84 2.15
N ASP A 376 -49.18 7.53 2.18
CA ASP A 376 -49.09 6.74 3.41
C ASP A 376 -47.65 6.68 3.92
N VAL A 377 -46.68 6.49 3.02
CA VAL A 377 -45.25 6.50 3.36
C VAL A 377 -44.78 7.89 3.80
N ALA A 378 -45.24 8.97 3.14
CA ALA A 378 -44.97 10.34 3.57
C ALA A 378 -45.49 10.60 4.99
N THR A 379 -46.70 10.14 5.28
CA THR A 379 -47.31 10.24 6.61
C THR A 379 -46.50 9.46 7.65
N LYS A 380 -45.99 8.26 7.30
CA LYS A 380 -45.11 7.47 8.17
C LYS A 380 -43.80 8.22 8.49
N LEU A 381 -43.14 8.83 7.49
CA LEU A 381 -41.89 9.58 7.68
C LEU A 381 -42.09 10.78 8.63
N ILE A 382 -43.13 11.58 8.39
CA ILE A 382 -43.45 12.76 9.21
C ILE A 382 -43.78 12.36 10.65
N ASN A 383 -44.70 11.41 10.83
CA ASN A 383 -45.16 11.01 12.17
C ASN A 383 -44.06 10.38 13.02
N LYS A 384 -43.04 9.80 12.38
CA LYS A 384 -41.94 9.13 13.05
C LYS A 384 -40.66 9.97 13.12
N GLY A 385 -40.61 11.12 12.45
CA GLY A 385 -39.45 12.00 12.45
C GLY A 385 -38.19 11.35 11.87
N VAL A 386 -38.35 10.55 10.82
CA VAL A 386 -37.24 9.88 10.12
C VAL A 386 -37.21 10.30 8.65
N ASP A 387 -36.05 10.24 8.02
CA ASP A 387 -35.83 10.71 6.64
C ASP A 387 -35.56 9.58 5.63
N HIS A 388 -35.34 8.36 6.12
CA HIS A 388 -34.97 7.20 5.33
C HIS A 388 -35.86 6.02 5.70
N LEU A 389 -36.41 5.35 4.69
CA LEU A 389 -37.35 4.26 4.88
C LEU A 389 -36.97 3.07 3.98
N PRO A 390 -36.44 1.99 4.56
CA PRO A 390 -36.14 0.78 3.83
C PRO A 390 -37.43 0.13 3.30
N ILE A 391 -37.39 -0.30 2.04
CA ILE A 391 -38.48 -1.02 1.39
C ILE A 391 -38.15 -2.50 1.42
N ILE A 392 -39.10 -3.30 1.91
CA ILE A 392 -38.93 -4.74 2.10
C ILE A 392 -39.96 -5.55 1.31
N ASP A 393 -39.61 -6.76 0.92
CA ASP A 393 -40.56 -7.74 0.40
C ASP A 393 -41.37 -8.42 1.53
N ASP A 394 -42.22 -9.38 1.17
CA ASP A 394 -43.05 -10.13 2.11
C ASP A 394 -42.23 -11.04 3.06
N GLU A 395 -41.00 -11.38 2.69
CA GLU A 395 -40.05 -12.14 3.52
C GLU A 395 -39.22 -11.22 4.43
N GLY A 396 -39.39 -9.91 4.34
CA GLY A 396 -38.64 -8.92 5.13
C GLY A 396 -37.26 -8.57 4.56
N LYS A 397 -36.96 -8.99 3.33
CA LYS A 397 -35.69 -8.70 2.67
C LYS A 397 -35.69 -7.32 2.05
N LEU A 398 -34.53 -6.66 2.08
CA LEU A 398 -34.35 -5.33 1.51
C LEU A 398 -34.46 -5.36 -0.02
N VAL A 399 -35.44 -4.65 -0.58
CA VAL A 399 -35.68 -4.51 -2.03
C VAL A 399 -35.57 -3.07 -2.55
N GLY A 400 -35.54 -2.09 -1.65
CA GLY A 400 -35.39 -0.69 -2.03
C GLY A 400 -35.18 0.23 -0.83
N ILE A 401 -34.98 1.52 -1.09
CA ILE A 401 -35.02 2.58 -0.08
C ILE A 401 -35.71 3.81 -0.66
N VAL A 402 -36.47 4.51 0.20
CA VAL A 402 -37.07 5.81 -0.11
C VAL A 402 -36.59 6.82 0.91
N THR A 403 -36.35 8.03 0.44
CA THR A 403 -36.02 9.19 1.28
C THR A 403 -37.05 10.29 1.14
N SER A 404 -37.02 11.27 2.05
CA SER A 404 -37.81 12.51 1.93
C SER A 404 -37.65 13.19 0.55
N TRP A 405 -36.47 13.07 -0.07
CA TRP A 405 -36.21 13.58 -1.43
C TRP A 405 -36.95 12.82 -2.54
N ASP A 406 -37.09 11.50 -2.41
CA ASP A 406 -37.78 10.68 -3.41
C ASP A 406 -39.29 10.91 -3.35
N LEU A 407 -39.85 11.22 -2.18
CA LEU A 407 -41.23 11.67 -2.06
C LEU A 407 -41.47 13.04 -2.70
N ALA A 408 -40.52 13.97 -2.57
CA ALA A 408 -40.61 15.26 -3.27
C ALA A 408 -40.64 15.05 -4.80
N LYS A 409 -39.82 14.11 -5.32
CA LYS A 409 -39.89 13.71 -6.74
C LYS A 409 -41.24 13.09 -7.09
N ALA A 410 -41.82 12.26 -6.21
CA ALA A 410 -43.12 11.65 -6.48
C ALA A 410 -44.20 12.69 -6.72
N ILE A 411 -44.25 13.74 -5.88
CA ILE A 411 -45.19 14.85 -6.04
C ILE A 411 -44.93 15.60 -7.34
N ALA A 412 -43.66 15.87 -7.66
CA ALA A 412 -43.28 16.61 -8.87
C ALA A 412 -43.63 15.88 -10.19
N TYR A 413 -43.67 14.55 -10.17
CA TYR A 413 -43.90 13.71 -11.35
C TYR A 413 -45.20 12.90 -11.30
N ASP A 414 -46.14 13.26 -10.40
CA ASP A 414 -47.45 12.60 -10.18
C ASP A 414 -47.33 11.06 -10.02
N LYS A 415 -46.36 10.61 -9.23
CA LYS A 415 -46.13 9.19 -8.90
C LYS A 415 -46.95 8.79 -7.69
N ARG A 416 -47.58 7.61 -7.74
CA ARG A 416 -48.50 7.15 -6.69
C ARG A 416 -47.99 5.97 -5.88
N ARG A 417 -47.11 5.14 -6.45
CA ARG A 417 -46.57 3.95 -5.77
C ARG A 417 -45.09 4.09 -5.45
N ILE A 418 -44.67 3.45 -4.36
CA ILE A 418 -43.28 3.43 -3.90
C ILE A 418 -42.36 2.76 -4.93
N ASN A 419 -42.80 1.70 -5.60
CA ASN A 419 -42.03 1.00 -6.62
C ASN A 419 -41.63 1.87 -7.83
N GLU A 420 -42.30 3.01 -8.04
CA GLU A 420 -42.03 3.98 -9.10
C GLU A 420 -40.90 4.96 -8.73
N ILE A 421 -40.64 5.14 -7.44
CA ILE A 421 -39.70 6.16 -6.93
C ILE A 421 -38.56 5.58 -6.08
N MET A 422 -38.66 4.34 -5.61
CA MET A 422 -37.65 3.75 -4.74
C MET A 422 -36.31 3.55 -5.46
N THR A 423 -35.23 3.77 -4.73
CA THR A 423 -33.90 3.37 -5.19
C THR A 423 -33.75 1.87 -4.98
N ARG A 424 -33.64 1.10 -6.07
CA ARG A 424 -33.53 -0.38 -6.04
C ARG A 424 -32.14 -0.86 -5.66
N ARG A 425 -31.10 -0.13 -6.09
CA ARG A 425 -29.72 -0.47 -5.80
C ARG A 425 -29.30 0.14 -4.46
N VAL A 426 -29.72 -0.52 -3.39
CA VAL A 426 -29.54 0.01 -2.03
C VAL A 426 -28.12 -0.26 -1.54
N ILE A 427 -27.50 0.78 -0.98
CA ILE A 427 -26.26 0.64 -0.23
C ILE A 427 -26.61 0.26 1.21
N ALA A 428 -26.23 -0.95 1.61
CA ALA A 428 -26.49 -1.50 2.95
C ALA A 428 -25.20 -1.66 3.77
N ALA A 429 -25.34 -1.91 5.06
CA ALA A 429 -24.26 -2.25 5.98
C ALA A 429 -24.58 -3.55 6.74
N PHE A 430 -23.55 -4.19 7.30
CA PHE A 430 -23.72 -5.33 8.22
C PHE A 430 -23.53 -4.90 9.68
N GLU A 431 -24.21 -5.57 10.60
CA GLU A 431 -24.16 -5.25 12.05
C GLU A 431 -22.73 -5.24 12.63
N ASN A 432 -21.86 -6.13 12.14
CA ASN A 432 -20.47 -6.26 12.61
C ASN A 432 -19.47 -5.37 11.84
N GLU A 433 -19.95 -4.54 10.92
CA GLU A 433 -19.09 -3.66 10.12
C GLU A 433 -18.51 -2.52 10.97
N SER A 434 -17.34 -2.00 10.57
CA SER A 434 -16.74 -0.82 11.19
C SER A 434 -17.51 0.45 10.80
N ILE A 435 -17.78 1.32 11.78
CA ILE A 435 -18.47 2.60 11.55
C ILE A 435 -17.70 3.45 10.53
N ASP A 436 -16.37 3.53 10.62
CA ASP A 436 -15.56 4.33 9.69
C ASP A 436 -15.67 3.84 8.24
N VAL A 437 -15.75 2.52 8.04
CA VAL A 437 -15.94 1.92 6.72
C VAL A 437 -17.30 2.31 6.15
N VAL A 438 -18.35 2.24 6.96
CA VAL A 438 -19.71 2.62 6.54
C VAL A 438 -19.84 4.12 6.33
N ALA A 439 -19.29 4.95 7.22
CA ALA A 439 -19.28 6.40 7.08
C ALA A 439 -18.58 6.84 5.79
N ARG A 440 -17.44 6.21 5.46
CA ARG A 440 -16.75 6.42 4.19
C ARG A 440 -17.61 5.99 3.00
N ARG A 441 -18.31 4.85 3.08
CA ARG A 441 -19.25 4.40 2.04
C ARG A 441 -20.39 5.41 1.85
N MET A 442 -20.97 5.91 2.94
CA MET A 442 -22.03 6.93 2.92
C MET A 442 -21.56 8.22 2.25
N ALA A 443 -20.40 8.75 2.65
CA ALA A 443 -19.79 9.93 2.03
C ALA A 443 -19.50 9.73 0.53
N GLN A 444 -19.02 8.53 0.15
CA GLN A 444 -18.72 8.20 -1.25
C GLN A 444 -19.97 8.16 -2.14
N HIS A 445 -21.09 7.68 -1.62
CA HIS A 445 -22.36 7.64 -2.35
C HIS A 445 -23.21 8.90 -2.15
N ASN A 446 -22.71 9.89 -1.40
CA ASN A 446 -23.43 11.11 -1.01
C ASN A 446 -24.82 10.79 -0.41
N ILE A 447 -24.87 9.80 0.48
CA ILE A 447 -26.08 9.36 1.17
C ILE A 447 -25.97 9.64 2.66
N SER A 448 -27.12 9.92 3.30
CA SER A 448 -27.21 10.23 4.73
C SER A 448 -27.73 9.08 5.59
N GLY A 449 -28.09 7.94 4.99
CA GLY A 449 -28.60 6.77 5.68
C GLY A 449 -28.36 5.47 4.91
N VAL A 450 -28.09 4.38 5.63
CA VAL A 450 -27.94 3.03 5.09
C VAL A 450 -28.75 2.03 5.93
N PRO A 451 -29.53 1.14 5.29
CA PRO A 451 -30.14 0.01 6.00
C PRO A 451 -29.05 -0.95 6.48
N VAL A 452 -29.25 -1.51 7.67
CA VAL A 452 -28.40 -2.57 8.21
C VAL A 452 -29.12 -3.90 8.00
N VAL A 453 -28.43 -4.85 7.37
CA VAL A 453 -29.00 -6.15 7.01
C VAL A 453 -28.23 -7.32 7.64
N ASP A 454 -28.92 -8.45 7.80
CA ASP A 454 -28.29 -9.72 8.16
C ASP A 454 -27.69 -10.44 6.93
N LYS A 455 -27.16 -11.65 7.13
CA LYS A 455 -26.58 -12.47 6.04
C LYS A 455 -27.60 -12.95 5.00
N LEU A 456 -28.89 -12.95 5.34
CA LEU A 456 -30.01 -13.35 4.49
C LEU A 456 -30.70 -12.14 3.82
N ASN A 457 -30.12 -10.94 3.99
CA ASN A 457 -30.59 -9.66 3.48
C ASN A 457 -31.87 -9.13 4.16
N HIS A 458 -32.22 -9.61 5.35
CA HIS A 458 -33.31 -9.03 6.15
C HIS A 458 -32.87 -7.72 6.80
N VAL A 459 -33.76 -6.73 6.82
CA VAL A 459 -33.47 -5.43 7.45
C VAL A 459 -33.58 -5.56 8.97
N ILE A 460 -32.46 -5.34 9.67
CA ILE A 460 -32.33 -5.46 11.14
C ILE A 460 -32.04 -4.12 11.83
N GLY A 461 -31.76 -3.07 11.06
CA GLY A 461 -31.44 -1.75 11.56
C GLY A 461 -31.39 -0.69 10.47
N ILE A 462 -31.22 0.56 10.88
CA ILE A 462 -30.82 1.65 9.99
C ILE A 462 -29.74 2.48 10.68
N LEU A 463 -28.76 2.94 9.90
CA LEU A 463 -27.69 3.81 10.38
C LEU A 463 -27.68 5.10 9.57
N THR A 464 -27.74 6.24 10.25
CA THR A 464 -27.74 7.57 9.64
C THR A 464 -26.49 8.37 10.00
N THR A 465 -26.22 9.45 9.25
CA THR A 465 -25.15 10.40 9.58
C THR A 465 -25.37 11.07 10.93
N ASP A 466 -26.62 11.22 11.36
CA ASP A 466 -26.97 11.77 12.67
C ASP A 466 -26.63 10.80 13.80
N ASP A 467 -26.89 9.50 13.62
CA ASP A 467 -26.47 8.46 14.58
C ASP A 467 -24.95 8.46 14.79
N ILE A 468 -24.20 8.60 13.69
CA ILE A 468 -22.73 8.71 13.71
C ILE A 468 -22.30 10.01 14.41
N SER A 469 -22.89 11.14 14.04
CA SER A 469 -22.55 12.48 14.58
C SER A 469 -22.79 12.57 16.09
N LYS A 470 -23.98 12.17 16.57
CA LYS A 470 -24.35 12.17 18.00
C LYS A 470 -23.31 11.42 18.86
N LYS A 471 -22.71 10.36 18.32
CA LYS A 471 -21.71 9.57 19.03
C LYS A 471 -20.30 10.17 18.97
N ILE A 472 -19.92 10.81 17.88
CA ILE A 472 -18.64 11.55 17.80
C ILE A 472 -18.62 12.71 18.80
N VAL A 473 -19.72 13.45 18.92
CA VAL A 473 -19.84 14.60 19.84
C VAL A 473 -19.99 14.14 21.30
N GLY A 474 -20.74 13.07 21.55
CA GLY A 474 -20.90 12.51 22.90
C GLY A 474 -19.70 11.74 23.44
N GLY A 475 -18.76 11.31 22.57
CA GLY A 475 -17.60 10.49 22.93
C GLY A 475 -16.34 11.24 23.38
N ARG A 476 -16.38 12.58 23.50
CA ARG A 476 -15.27 13.41 24.00
C ARG A 476 -15.37 13.79 25.49
N SER A 477 -16.34 13.25 26.22
CA SER A 477 -16.38 13.38 27.68
C SER A 477 -16.16 12.02 28.35
N LEU A 478 -14.93 11.88 28.89
CA LEU A 478 -14.38 10.96 29.91
C LEU A 478 -13.10 10.24 29.45
#